data_AF-A0A1G5PDK5-F1
#
_entry.id   AF-A0A1G5PDK5-F1
#
_cell.length_a   1.000
_cell.length_b   1.000
_cell.length_c   1.000
_cell.angle_alpha   90.00
_cell.angle_beta   90.00
_cell.angle_gamma   90.00
#
_symmetry.space_group_name_H-M   'P 1'
#
loop_
_entity.id
_entity.type
_entity.pdbx_description
1 polymer ?
#
loop_
_entity_poly.entity_id
_entity_poly.type
_entity_poly.pdbx_seq_one_letter_code
_entity_poly.pdbx_strand_id
1 'polypeptide(L)'
;MRSSNLQTIDKPVSCPSCGNRVHFFIKRHYQGSGDYFVDLDGGTADNTDMYSNLKVRDGKILYCADCDEPVARWRPGDLGRVLSGRVGEEGRGDG
;
A
#
# COMPACT_ATOMS: atom_id res chain seq x y z
N MET A 1 22.31 -11.89 15.46
CA MET A 1 21.86 -12.08 14.06
C MET A 1 20.37 -12.38 14.09
N ARG A 2 19.49 -11.45 13.68
CA ARG A 2 18.02 -11.68 13.73
C ARG A 2 17.62 -12.56 12.55
N SER A 3 17.44 -13.87 12.78
CA SER A 3 16.84 -14.78 11.79
C SER A 3 15.49 -14.22 11.37
N SER A 4 15.37 -13.83 10.10
CA SER A 4 14.16 -13.25 9.55
C SER A 4 13.09 -14.33 9.35
N ASN A 5 12.28 -14.59 10.38
CA ASN A 5 11.04 -15.39 10.32
C ASN A 5 9.92 -14.60 9.61
N LEU A 6 10.20 -14.13 8.39
CA LEU A 6 9.19 -13.46 7.57
C LEU A 6 8.26 -14.51 6.98
N GLN A 7 6.96 -14.30 7.15
CA GLN A 7 5.93 -15.16 6.60
C GLN A 7 5.83 -15.01 5.07
N THR A 8 5.24 -16.01 4.42
CA THR A 8 4.72 -15.91 3.05
C THR A 8 3.26 -15.49 3.07
N ILE A 9 2.86 -14.70 2.07
CA ILE A 9 1.48 -14.20 1.88
C ILE A 9 0.67 -15.24 1.07
N ASP A 10 0.76 -16.51 1.44
CA ASP A 10 -0.06 -17.60 0.89
C ASP A 10 -1.27 -17.92 1.79
N LYS A 11 -1.32 -17.33 2.99
CA LYS A 11 -2.37 -17.48 4.00
C LYS A 11 -2.76 -16.11 4.58
N PRO A 12 -3.88 -16.02 5.31
CA PRO A 12 -4.21 -14.82 6.09
C PRO A 12 -3.04 -14.43 7.00
N VAL A 13 -2.48 -13.25 6.74
CA VAL A 13 -1.30 -12.75 7.46
C VAL A 13 -1.73 -12.28 8.84
N SER A 14 -0.98 -12.69 9.86
CA SER A 14 -1.14 -12.20 11.23
C SER A 14 0.21 -11.78 11.81
N CYS A 15 0.25 -10.67 12.54
CA CYS A 15 1.46 -10.21 13.19
C CYS A 15 1.83 -11.19 14.32
N PRO A 16 3.03 -11.77 14.33
CA PRO A 16 3.45 -12.69 15.39
C PRO A 16 3.76 -11.95 16.71
N SER A 17 4.04 -10.65 16.65
CA SER A 17 4.43 -9.87 17.83
C SER A 17 3.22 -9.37 18.63
N CYS A 18 2.19 -8.85 17.97
CA CYS A 18 1.01 -8.28 18.65
C CYS A 18 -0.31 -8.98 18.30
N GLY A 19 -0.32 -9.91 17.35
CA GLY A 19 -1.52 -10.65 16.96
C GLY A 19 -2.46 -9.92 15.99
N ASN A 20 -2.17 -8.68 15.59
CA ASN A 20 -2.97 -7.92 14.61
C ASN A 20 -3.12 -8.68 13.29
N ARG A 21 -4.32 -8.62 12.70
CA ARG A 21 -4.69 -9.32 11.44
C ARG A 21 -5.35 -8.40 10.41
N VAL A 22 -5.52 -7.12 10.73
CA VAL A 22 -6.38 -6.21 9.97
C VAL A 22 -5.54 -5.18 9.22
N HIS A 23 -4.64 -4.48 9.92
CA HIS A 23 -3.93 -3.34 9.36
C HIS A 23 -2.44 -3.62 9.19
N PHE A 24 -1.99 -3.60 7.95
CA PHE A 24 -0.58 -3.74 7.58
C PHE A 24 -0.21 -2.68 6.56
N PHE A 25 1.08 -2.34 6.47
CA PHE A 25 1.57 -1.37 5.51
C PHE A 25 2.84 -1.85 4.82
N ILE A 26 3.13 -1.26 3.67
CA ILE A 26 4.41 -1.36 2.98
C ILE A 26 5.05 0.01 2.95
N LYS A 27 6.38 0.05 2.97
CA LYS A 27 7.10 1.30 2.77
C LYS A 27 7.17 1.59 1.28
N ARG A 28 6.52 2.67 0.84
CA ARG A 28 6.55 3.14 -0.56
C ARG A 28 7.54 4.30 -0.67
N HIS A 29 8.46 4.19 -1.63
CA HIS A 29 9.45 5.21 -1.90
C HIS A 29 9.06 5.99 -3.15
N TYR A 30 9.16 7.31 -3.07
CA TYR A 30 8.83 8.22 -4.14
C TYR A 30 10.10 8.97 -4.54
N GLN A 31 10.33 9.11 -5.85
CA GLN A 31 11.47 9.86 -6.38
C GLN A 31 11.05 10.65 -7.61
N GLY A 32 11.34 11.94 -7.63
CA GLY A 32 11.05 12.82 -8.76
C GLY A 32 10.58 14.19 -8.32
N SER A 33 9.99 14.92 -9.25
CA SER A 33 9.32 16.19 -9.04
C SER A 33 7.86 16.08 -9.52
N GLY A 34 6.97 16.81 -8.85
CA GLY A 34 5.60 16.99 -9.27
C GLY A 34 5.38 18.45 -9.64
N ASP A 35 4.48 18.69 -10.57
CA ASP A 35 4.05 20.03 -10.95
C ASP A 35 2.78 20.36 -10.15
N TYR A 36 2.82 21.49 -9.44
CA TYR A 36 1.70 21.96 -8.63
C TYR A 36 1.27 23.34 -9.13
N PHE A 37 0.08 23.41 -9.69
CA PHE A 37 -0.51 24.61 -10.25
C PHE A 37 -1.23 25.40 -9.15
N VAL A 38 -1.08 26.72 -9.19
CA VAL A 38 -1.71 27.66 -8.26
C VAL A 38 -2.32 28.78 -9.08
N ASP A 39 -3.62 29.01 -8.87
CA ASP A 39 -4.33 30.13 -9.48
C ASP A 39 -4.21 31.36 -8.57
N LEU A 40 -3.73 32.48 -9.13
CA LEU A 40 -3.53 33.72 -8.38
C LEU A 40 -4.80 34.58 -8.27
N ASP A 41 -5.85 34.21 -9.00
CA ASP A 41 -7.15 34.88 -9.02
C ASP A 41 -8.13 34.32 -7.96
N GLY A 42 -7.68 33.37 -7.13
CA GLY A 42 -8.50 32.70 -6.12
C GLY A 42 -9.29 31.49 -6.65
N GLY A 43 -9.02 31.07 -7.89
CA GLY A 43 -9.53 29.83 -8.47
C GLY A 43 -8.99 28.55 -7.81
N THR A 44 -9.50 27.41 -8.26
CA THR A 44 -9.00 26.08 -7.88
C THR A 44 -8.29 25.46 -9.07
N ALA A 45 -6.97 25.42 -9.01
CA ALA A 45 -6.14 24.83 -10.04
C ALA A 45 -6.23 23.29 -10.00
N ASP A 46 -6.33 22.67 -11.18
CA ASP A 46 -6.32 21.21 -11.31
C ASP A 46 -4.92 20.66 -11.05
N ASN A 47 -4.83 19.79 -10.04
CA ASN A 47 -3.61 19.13 -9.61
C ASN A 47 -3.77 17.60 -9.57
N THR A 48 -4.76 17.05 -10.29
CA THR A 48 -5.08 15.62 -10.29
C THR A 48 -3.87 14.76 -10.70
N ASP A 49 -3.04 15.27 -11.62
CA ASP A 49 -1.85 14.59 -12.14
C ASP A 49 -0.53 15.01 -11.47
N MET A 50 -0.56 15.70 -10.32
CA MET A 50 0.65 16.24 -9.67
C MET A 50 1.71 15.18 -9.33
N TYR A 51 1.31 13.92 -9.21
CA TYR A 51 2.21 12.80 -8.92
C TYR A 51 2.55 11.92 -10.13
N SER A 52 2.02 12.22 -11.32
CA SER A 52 2.18 11.38 -12.52
C SER A 52 3.64 11.25 -12.98
N ASN A 53 4.48 12.24 -12.65
CA ASN A 53 5.92 12.22 -12.94
C ASN A 53 6.77 11.54 -11.85
N LEU A 54 6.18 11.12 -10.73
CA LEU A 54 6.91 10.46 -9.66
C LEU A 54 7.20 9.01 -10.00
N LYS A 55 8.47 8.63 -9.82
CA LYS A 55 8.87 7.21 -9.83
C LYS A 55 8.53 6.61 -8.47
N VAL A 56 7.60 5.67 -8.47
CA VAL A 56 7.14 4.98 -7.26
C VAL A 56 7.79 3.60 -7.16
N ARG A 57 8.34 3.26 -6.00
CA ARG A 57 8.92 1.94 -5.70
C ARG A 57 8.35 1.39 -4.41
N ASP A 58 7.75 0.21 -4.50
CA ASP A 58 7.22 -0.49 -3.34
C ASP A 58 8.32 -1.27 -2.63
N GLY A 59 8.36 -1.12 -1.31
CA GLY A 59 9.20 -1.93 -0.43
C GLY A 59 8.78 -3.40 -0.46
N LYS A 60 9.74 -4.29 -0.25
CA LYS A 60 9.55 -5.75 -0.35
C LYS A 60 9.12 -6.41 0.96
N ILE A 61 8.69 -5.63 1.95
CA ILE A 61 8.37 -6.09 3.29
C ILE A 61 7.02 -5.50 3.70
N LEU A 62 6.16 -6.35 4.24
CA LEU A 62 4.92 -6.00 4.89
C LEU A 62 5.17 -5.82 6.39
N TYR A 63 4.71 -4.71 6.95
CA TYR A 63 4.87 -4.34 8.35
C TYR A 63 3.51 -4.29 9.05
N CYS A 64 3.49 -4.60 10.34
CA CYS A 64 2.30 -4.44 11.16
C CYS A 64 2.05 -2.96 11.47
N ALA A 65 0.84 -2.45 11.24
CA ALA A 65 0.53 -1.05 11.52
C ALA A 65 0.50 -0.72 13.02
N ASP A 66 0.28 -1.71 13.89
CA ASP A 66 0.14 -1.48 15.33
C ASP A 66 1.49 -1.47 16.08
N CYS A 67 2.51 -2.14 15.53
CA CYS A 67 3.77 -2.35 16.24
C CYS A 67 5.03 -2.18 15.36
N ASP A 68 4.86 -1.81 14.09
CA ASP A 68 5.91 -1.55 13.11
C ASP A 68 6.90 -2.70 12.83
N GLU A 69 6.65 -3.89 13.39
CA GLU A 69 7.49 -5.06 13.16
C GLU A 69 7.28 -5.63 11.74
N PRO A 70 8.34 -6.15 11.09
CA PRO A 70 8.25 -6.76 9.78
C PRO A 70 7.61 -8.16 9.89
N VAL A 71 6.59 -8.41 9.07
CA VAL A 71 5.71 -9.59 9.20
C VAL A 71 5.94 -10.58 8.05
N ALA A 72 5.97 -10.09 6.82
CA ALA A 72 6.01 -10.95 5.63
C ALA A 72 6.80 -10.30 4.48
N ARG A 73 7.18 -11.12 3.50
CA ARG A 73 7.70 -10.60 2.22
C ARG A 73 6.56 -10.09 1.36
N TRP A 74 6.69 -8.89 0.84
CA TRP A 74 5.74 -8.23 -0.06
C TRP A 74 6.18 -8.37 -1.52
N ARG A 75 5.25 -8.75 -2.40
CA ARG A 75 5.43 -8.69 -3.85
C ARG A 75 4.26 -7.96 -4.53
N PRO A 76 4.52 -7.25 -5.64
CA PRO A 76 3.45 -6.74 -6.49
C PRO A 76 2.52 -7.88 -6.92
N GLY A 77 1.22 -7.75 -6.61
CA GLY A 77 0.19 -8.78 -6.87
C GLY A 77 -0.29 -9.54 -5.62
N ASP A 78 0.42 -9.46 -4.49
CA ASP A 78 -0.03 -10.09 -3.23
C ASP A 78 -1.24 -9.37 -2.61
N LEU A 79 -1.47 -8.09 -2.95
CA LEU A 79 -2.65 -7.29 -2.57
C LEU A 79 -3.96 -8.03 -2.90
N GLY A 80 -4.05 -8.61 -4.10
CA GLY A 80 -5.22 -9.37 -4.52
C GLY A 80 -5.42 -10.68 -3.75
N ARG A 81 -4.35 -11.30 -3.24
CA ARG A 81 -4.40 -12.53 -2.42
C ARG A 81 -4.75 -12.26 -0.97
N VAL A 82 -4.38 -11.08 -0.46
CA VAL A 82 -4.76 -10.62 0.88
C VAL A 82 -6.23 -10.17 0.91
N LEU A 83 -6.72 -9.57 -0.18
CA LEU A 83 -8.08 -9.04 -0.29
C LEU A 83 -9.12 -10.02 -0.85
N SER A 84 -8.72 -11.11 -1.51
CA SER A 84 -9.66 -12.11 -2.06
C SER A 84 -10.43 -12.93 -1.01
N GLY A 85 -10.18 -12.69 0.28
CA GLY A 85 -11.08 -13.11 1.37
C GLY A 85 -12.23 -12.12 1.67
N ARG A 86 -12.32 -10.98 0.99
CA ARG A 86 -13.34 -9.92 1.18
C ARG A 86 -13.68 -9.17 -0.11
N VAL A 87 -13.98 -9.87 -1.21
CA VAL A 87 -14.74 -9.28 -2.32
C VAL A 87 -15.86 -10.24 -2.72
N GLY A 88 -16.87 -10.30 -1.85
CA GLY A 88 -18.25 -10.29 -2.30
C GLY A 88 -18.73 -8.84 -2.31
N GLU A 89 -19.71 -8.55 -3.18
CA GLU A 89 -20.37 -7.25 -3.44
C GLU A 89 -19.63 -6.36 -4.46
N GLU A 90 -20.01 -6.44 -5.74
CA GLU A 90 -21.15 -5.78 -6.43
C GLU A 90 -20.80 -4.37 -6.94
N GLY A 91 -20.88 -4.18 -8.25
CA GLY A 91 -20.52 -2.94 -8.92
C GLY A 91 -20.79 -2.97 -10.42
N ARG A 92 -22.07 -3.11 -10.75
CA ARG A 92 -22.75 -2.92 -12.03
C ARG A 92 -22.20 -1.76 -12.87
N GLY A 93 -21.92 -2.00 -14.15
CA GLY A 93 -21.72 -0.96 -15.17
C GLY A 93 -22.72 -1.18 -16.31
N ASP A 94 -23.88 -0.54 -16.19
CA ASP A 94 -24.82 -0.26 -17.27
C ASP A 94 -24.39 1.06 -17.94
N GLY A 95 -24.45 1.15 -19.28
CA GLY A 95 -24.33 2.41 -20.04
C GLY A 95 -23.56 2.30 -21.34
#